data_AF-A0A2D4XKI9-F1
#
_entry.id   AF-A0A2D4XKI9-F1
#
_cell.length_a   1.000
_cell.length_b   1.000
_cell.length_c   1.000
_cell.angle_alpha   90.00
_cell.angle_beta   90.00
_cell.angle_gamma   90.00
#
_symmetry.space_group_name_H-M   'P 1'
#
loop_
_entity.id
_entity.type
_entity.pdbx_description
1 polymer ?
#
loop_
_entity_poly.entity_id
_entity_poly.type
_entity_poly.pdbx_seq_one_letter_code
_entity_poly.pdbx_strand_id
1 'polypeptide(L)'
;MKFNHNEIPNIYEKVDIKEDRFEGFRYTFFGEKNSDYFYLIVHKERGYGYYHDNFPAPKKYFSSDIPIKTFEDFERDLERMNIPVPKRLKKQQKQNQ
;
A
#
# COMPACT_ATOMS: atom_id res chain seq x y z
N MET A 1 -12.27 5.80 -6.55
CA MET A 1 -11.38 7.00 -6.71
C MET A 1 -10.20 6.58 -7.59
N LYS A 2 -9.73 7.40 -8.55
CA LYS A 2 -8.58 7.00 -9.39
C LYS A 2 -7.36 6.77 -8.49
N PHE A 3 -6.59 5.72 -8.75
CA PHE A 3 -5.38 5.46 -7.99
C PHE A 3 -4.34 6.53 -8.29
N ASN A 4 -3.87 7.22 -7.24
CA ASN A 4 -2.76 8.15 -7.29
C ASN A 4 -1.87 7.86 -6.08
N HIS A 5 -0.67 7.32 -6.33
CA HIS A 5 0.22 6.91 -5.24
C HIS A 5 0.55 8.06 -4.27
N ASN A 6 0.54 9.31 -4.75
CA ASN A 6 0.75 10.49 -3.91
C ASN A 6 -0.37 10.73 -2.89
N GLU A 7 -1.54 10.15 -3.08
CA GLU A 7 -2.68 10.25 -2.16
C GLU A 7 -2.73 9.13 -1.11
N ILE A 8 -1.88 8.09 -1.22
CA ILE A 8 -1.83 6.98 -0.25
C ILE A 8 -1.74 7.47 1.20
N PRO A 9 -0.86 8.42 1.58
CA PRO A 9 -0.75 8.90 2.96
C PRO A 9 -1.98 9.68 3.43
N ASN A 10 -2.80 10.19 2.50
CA ASN A 10 -4.04 10.91 2.79
C ASN A 10 -5.26 9.98 2.83
N ILE A 11 -5.09 8.71 2.48
CA ILE A 11 -6.15 7.71 2.44
C ILE A 11 -5.98 6.66 3.54
N TYR A 12 -4.76 6.29 3.89
CA TYR A 12 -4.47 5.19 4.82
C TYR A 12 -3.75 5.67 6.09
N GLU A 13 -4.03 5.00 7.20
CA GLU A 13 -3.34 5.20 8.47
C GLU A 13 -1.95 4.53 8.46
N LYS A 14 -1.01 5.07 9.26
CA LYS A 14 0.32 4.47 9.52
C LYS A 14 1.11 4.11 8.25
N VAL A 15 1.17 5.05 7.30
CA VAL A 15 1.98 4.92 6.08
C VAL A 15 3.29 5.70 6.26
N ASP A 16 4.43 5.02 6.09
CA ASP A 16 5.74 5.68 5.92
C ASP A 16 6.11 5.69 4.44
N ILE A 17 6.72 6.79 3.98
CA ILE A 17 7.07 6.98 2.57
C ILE A 17 8.58 7.13 2.46
N LYS A 18 9.18 6.34 1.58
CA LYS A 18 10.58 6.49 1.20
C LYS A 18 10.67 6.61 -0.31
N GLU A 19 11.30 7.68 -0.78
CA GLU A 19 11.68 7.79 -2.18
C GLU A 19 12.95 6.96 -2.39
N ASP A 20 12.87 5.97 -3.27
CA ASP A 20 14.02 5.19 -3.71
C ASP A 20 14.53 5.77 -5.03
N ARG A 21 15.82 6.11 -5.08
CA ARG A 21 16.43 6.72 -6.27
C ARG A 21 16.38 5.81 -7.50
N PHE A 22 16.28 4.50 -7.32
CA PHE A 22 16.33 3.50 -8.39
C PHE A 22 14.97 2.87 -8.67
N GLU A 23 14.17 2.61 -7.63
CA GLU A 23 12.94 1.81 -7.79
C GLU A 23 11.64 2.62 -7.83
N GLY A 24 11.65 3.91 -7.47
CA GLY A 24 10.47 4.78 -7.45
C GLY A 24 10.02 5.15 -6.03
N PHE A 25 8.72 5.04 -5.73
CA PHE A 25 8.19 5.36 -4.41
C PHE A 25 7.86 4.10 -3.62
N ARG A 26 8.37 3.99 -2.38
CA ARG A 26 8.05 2.93 -1.44
C ARG A 26 7.11 3.43 -0.35
N TYR A 27 5.96 2.79 -0.21
CA TYR A 27 4.97 3.05 0.85
C TYR A 27 4.95 1.86 1.79
N THR A 28 5.38 2.06 3.03
CA THR A 28 5.38 1.01 4.06
C THR A 28 4.12 1.13 4.91
N PHE A 29 3.38 0.05 5.01
CA PHE A 29 2.18 -0.07 5.83
C PHE A 29 2.48 -0.96 7.03
N PHE A 30 2.29 -0.43 8.24
CA PHE A 30 2.55 -1.15 9.48
C PHE A 30 1.27 -1.80 10.01
N GLY A 31 1.34 -3.10 10.32
CA GLY A 31 0.29 -3.82 11.02
C GLY A 31 0.19 -3.43 12.50
N GLU A 32 -0.73 -4.06 13.23
CA GLU A 32 -0.87 -3.86 14.69
C GLU A 32 0.23 -4.56 15.50
N LYS A 33 0.85 -5.60 14.93
CA LYS A 33 2.00 -6.29 15.51
C LYS A 33 3.28 -5.71 14.91
N ASN A 34 4.18 -5.23 15.76
CA ASN A 34 5.40 -4.47 15.43
C ASN A 34 6.38 -5.11 14.42
N SER A 35 6.10 -6.34 13.94
CA SER A 35 6.95 -7.07 13.00
C SER A 35 6.28 -7.35 11.66
N ASP A 36 4.95 -7.18 11.55
CA ASP A 36 4.21 -7.42 10.31
C ASP A 36 4.11 -6.09 9.54
N TYR A 37 4.88 -5.99 8.47
CA TYR A 37 4.79 -4.86 7.55
C TYR A 37 4.77 -5.36 6.12
N PHE A 38 4.05 -4.63 5.28
CA PHE A 38 4.21 -4.77 3.84
C PHE A 38 4.56 -3.42 3.24
N TYR A 39 5.23 -3.42 2.10
CA TYR A 39 5.42 -2.20 1.34
C TYR A 39 4.97 -2.35 -0.10
N LEU A 40 4.39 -1.29 -0.63
CA LEU A 40 4.10 -1.09 -2.05
C LEU A 40 5.26 -0.32 -2.67
N ILE A 41 5.84 -0.86 -3.74
CA ILE A 41 6.74 -0.13 -4.63
C ILE A 41 5.94 0.28 -5.87
N VAL A 42 5.95 1.57 -6.17
CA VAL A 42 5.42 2.10 -7.43
C VAL A 42 6.60 2.43 -8.33
N HIS A 43 6.82 1.57 -9.33
CA HIS A 43 7.90 1.73 -10.29
C HIS A 43 7.54 2.81 -11.33
N LYS A 44 8.46 3.75 -11.58
CA LYS A 44 8.25 4.84 -12.54
C LYS A 44 7.97 4.34 -13.97
N GLU A 45 8.49 3.17 -14.34
CA GLU A 45 8.45 2.65 -15.72
C GLU A 45 7.79 1.27 -15.88
N ARG A 46 7.47 0.56 -14.78
CA ARG A 46 7.20 -0.90 -14.82
C ARG A 46 6.02 -1.42 -13.98
N GLY A 47 5.14 -0.54 -13.48
CA GLY A 47 3.96 -0.98 -12.70
C GLY A 47 4.19 -0.97 -11.20
N TYR A 48 3.75 -2.01 -10.48
CA TYR A 48 3.81 -2.05 -9.01
C TYR A 48 4.36 -3.38 -8.46
N GLY A 49 4.94 -3.31 -7.26
CA GLY A 49 5.37 -4.47 -6.47
C GLY A 49 4.89 -4.42 -5.03
N TYR A 50 4.56 -5.59 -4.48
CA TYR A 50 4.26 -5.79 -3.06
C TYR A 50 5.33 -6.66 -2.43
N TYR A 51 5.79 -6.25 -1.26
CA TYR A 51 6.65 -7.08 -0.42
C TYR A 51 6.01 -7.19 0.96
N HIS A 52 5.86 -8.42 1.47
CA HIS A 52 5.28 -8.68 2.79
C HIS A 52 6.29 -9.46 3.63
N ASP A 53 6.68 -8.87 4.76
CA ASP A 53 7.52 -9.49 5.78
C ASP A 53 6.63 -9.77 6.99
N ASN A 54 6.32 -11.05 7.22
CA ASN A 54 5.37 -11.50 8.23
C ASN A 54 5.98 -12.58 9.13
N PHE A 55 7.13 -12.27 9.72
CA PHE A 55 7.90 -13.20 10.55
C PHE A 55 7.03 -13.83 11.66
N PRO A 56 7.04 -15.17 11.82
CA PRO A 56 8.01 -16.13 11.28
C PRO A 56 7.66 -16.74 9.92
N ALA A 57 6.60 -16.29 9.25
CA ALA A 57 6.24 -16.82 7.95
C ALA A 57 7.22 -16.36 6.84
N PRO A 58 7.34 -17.12 5.74
CA PRO A 58 8.20 -16.74 4.63
C PRO A 58 7.77 -15.41 4.00
N LYS A 59 8.78 -14.57 3.73
CA LYS A 59 8.62 -13.33 2.97
C LYS A 59 7.95 -13.61 1.64
N LYS A 60 6.98 -12.77 1.26
CA LYS A 60 6.29 -12.85 -0.03
C LYS A 60 6.60 -11.62 -0.87
N TYR A 61 6.87 -11.84 -2.15
CA TYR A 61 7.05 -10.78 -3.14
C TYR A 61 6.09 -11.01 -4.30
N PHE A 62 5.40 -9.96 -4.71
CA PHE A 62 4.51 -9.94 -5.86
C PHE A 62 4.86 -8.73 -6.72
N SER A 63 4.83 -8.87 -8.03
CA SER A 63 5.00 -7.76 -8.98
C SER A 63 4.02 -7.90 -10.13
N SER A 64 3.55 -6.77 -10.64
CA SER A 64 2.62 -6.71 -11.76
C SER A 64 2.94 -5.52 -12.65
N ASP A 65 2.99 -5.77 -13.95
CA ASP A 65 3.11 -4.73 -14.98
C ASP A 65 1.76 -4.06 -15.28
N ILE A 66 0.65 -4.64 -14.79
CA ILE A 66 -0.69 -4.06 -14.91
C ILE A 66 -0.80 -2.94 -13.88
N PRO A 67 -1.17 -1.70 -14.23
CA PRO A 67 -1.31 -0.63 -13.26
C PRO A 67 -2.59 -0.75 -12.42
N ILE A 68 -2.52 -0.32 -11.16
CA ILE A 68 -3.70 -0.18 -10.29
C ILE A 68 -4.57 0.96 -10.80
N LYS A 69 -5.86 0.69 -11.04
CA LYS A 69 -6.79 1.70 -11.56
C LYS A 69 -7.43 2.54 -10.46
N THR A 70 -7.79 1.91 -9.34
CA THR A 70 -8.47 2.55 -8.21
C THR A 70 -7.91 2.08 -6.86
N PHE A 71 -8.14 2.85 -5.80
CA PHE A 71 -7.80 2.41 -4.44
C PHE A 71 -8.60 1.17 -4.00
N GLU A 72 -9.83 1.03 -4.51
CA GLU A 72 -10.63 -0.17 -4.32
C GLU A 72 -10.00 -1.41 -4.99
N ASP A 73 -9.36 -1.26 -6.16
CA ASP A 73 -8.64 -2.35 -6.82
C ASP A 73 -7.37 -2.74 -6.06
N PHE A 74 -6.63 -1.75 -5.54
CA PHE A 74 -5.48 -1.99 -4.65
C PHE A 74 -5.87 -2.85 -3.45
N GLU A 75 -6.96 -2.52 -2.77
CA GLU A 75 -7.43 -3.27 -1.58
C GLU A 75 -7.83 -4.70 -1.94
N ARG A 76 -8.56 -4.90 -3.04
CA ARG A 76 -8.92 -6.24 -3.52
C ARG A 76 -7.70 -7.08 -3.87
N ASP A 77 -6.65 -6.46 -4.42
CA ASP A 77 -5.39 -7.13 -4.72
C ASP A 77 -4.70 -7.62 -3.44
N LEU A 78 -4.68 -6.81 -2.37
CA LEU A 78 -4.17 -7.23 -1.06
C LEU A 78 -4.98 -8.39 -0.48
N GLU A 79 -6.30 -8.33 -0.56
CA GLU A 79 -7.19 -9.43 -0.11
C GLU A 79 -6.90 -10.73 -0.86
N ARG A 80 -6.77 -10.67 -2.20
CA ARG A 80 -6.43 -11.84 -3.04
C ARG A 80 -5.07 -12.44 -2.69
N MET A 81 -4.10 -11.61 -2.32
CA MET A 81 -2.76 -12.05 -1.93
C MET A 81 -2.66 -12.49 -0.46
N ASN A 82 -3.77 -12.40 0.29
CA ASN A 82 -3.82 -12.65 1.73
C ASN A 82 -2.83 -11.74 2.50
N ILE A 83 -2.78 -10.47 2.11
CA ILE A 83 -2.05 -9.40 2.78
C ILE A 83 -3.06 -8.53 3.54
N PRO A 84 -2.80 -8.13 4.81
CA PRO A 84 -3.70 -7.27 5.56
C PRO A 84 -3.99 -5.96 4.83
N VAL A 85 -5.27 -5.61 4.68
CA VAL A 85 -5.68 -4.34 4.09
C VAL A 85 -5.45 -3.20 5.09
N PRO A 86 -4.71 -2.14 4.74
CA PRO A 86 -4.50 -1.00 5.62
C PRO A 86 -5.81 -0.30 5.96
N LYS A 87 -5.90 0.19 7.19
CA LYS A 87 -7.07 0.96 7.63
C LYS A 87 -7.14 2.30 6.92
N ARG A 88 -8.27 2.60 6.28
CA ARG A 88 -8.52 3.93 5.69
C ARG A 88 -8.69 4.97 6.81
N LEU A 89 -8.11 6.16 6.62
CA LEU A 89 -8.40 7.34 7.42
C LEU A 89 -9.91 7.58 7.36
N LYS A 90 -10.57 7.69 8.52
CA LYS A 90 -11.96 8.14 8.55
C LYS A 90 -11.98 9.52 7.90
N LYS A 91 -12.63 9.66 6.74
CA LYS A 91 -12.99 10.99 6.24
C LYS A 91 -13.71 11.66 7.41
N GLN A 92 -13.13 12.74 7.95
CA GLN A 92 -13.90 13.65 8.77
C GLN A 92 -15.05 14.08 7.88
N GLN A 93 -16.22 13.48 8.08
CA GLN A 93 -17.45 14.10 7.64
C GLN A 93 -17.41 15.45 8.32
N LYS A 94 -17.09 16.51 7.58
CA LYS A 94 -17.50 17.85 7.94
C LYS A 94 -19.04 17.83 7.89
N GLN A 95 -19.65 17.26 8.90
CA GLN A 95 -20.82 17.87 9.50
C GLN A 95 -20.29 19.14 10.15
N ASN A 96 -20.58 20.27 9.52
CA ASN A 96 -20.79 21.57 10.13
C ASN A 96 -21.49 22.35 9.02
N GLN A 97 -22.81 22.25 9.01
CA GLN A 97 -23.74 23.16 9.72
C GLN A 97 -23.95 24.42 8.89
#